data_AF-A0A2N1WHT1-F1
#
_entry.id   AF-A0A2N1WHT1-F1
#
_cell.length_a   1.000
_cell.length_b   1.000
_cell.length_c   1.000
_cell.angle_alpha   90.00
_cell.angle_beta   90.00
_cell.angle_gamma   90.00
#
_symmetry.space_group_name_H-M   'P 1'
#
loop_
_entity.id
_entity.type
_entity.pdbx_description
1 polymer ?
#
loop_
_entity_poly.entity_id
_entity_poly.type
_entity_poly.pdbx_seq_one_letter_code
_entity_poly.pdbx_strand_id
1 'polypeptide(L)'
;PILDEPDLKRFFEYLDQDGGLRGQVQPRLPRYEGPVWVLIDGNTGSASEPLVWHLQHAGARLVGEPTAGAMLSSSRFEVGNGWWLILPVADYYTAEGKRLEGHGVRPDHSSKSGEALDTALALIRSTLAETQVGTSQ
;
A
#
# COMPACT_ATOMS: atom_id res chain seq x y z
N PRO A 1 -20.99 -3.23 0.70
CA PRO A 1 -20.67 -4.63 1.11
C PRO A 1 -19.23 -4.73 1.66
N ILE A 2 -18.91 -5.79 2.41
CA ILE A 2 -17.53 -6.09 2.84
C ILE A 2 -16.94 -7.14 1.89
N LEU A 3 -15.70 -6.92 1.46
CA LEU A 3 -14.89 -7.91 0.75
C LEU A 3 -13.81 -8.40 1.73
N ASP A 4 -13.94 -9.64 2.17
CA ASP A 4 -13.12 -10.32 3.18
C ASP A 4 -12.14 -11.36 2.60
N GLU A 5 -12.39 -11.80 1.36
CA GLU A 5 -11.53 -12.68 0.57
C GLU A 5 -11.16 -12.00 -0.76
N PRO A 6 -9.94 -12.23 -1.30
CA PRO A 6 -9.51 -11.64 -2.56
C PRO A 6 -10.28 -12.24 -3.75
N ASP A 7 -11.31 -11.55 -4.20
CA ASP A 7 -12.10 -11.88 -5.40
C ASP A 7 -12.32 -10.63 -6.26
N LEU A 8 -11.60 -10.57 -7.39
CA LEU A 8 -11.68 -9.44 -8.31
C LEU A 8 -13.04 -9.37 -9.04
N LYS A 9 -13.69 -10.50 -9.29
CA LYS A 9 -15.01 -10.49 -9.94
C LYS A 9 -16.02 -9.86 -8.99
N ARG A 10 -16.01 -10.31 -7.74
CA ARG A 10 -16.89 -9.79 -6.68
C ARG A 10 -16.60 -8.32 -6.37
N PHE A 11 -15.35 -7.90 -6.44
CA PHE A 11 -14.96 -6.49 -6.34
C PHE A 11 -15.71 -5.64 -7.38
N PHE A 12 -15.62 -6.00 -8.67
CA PHE A 12 -16.32 -5.24 -9.73
C PHE A 12 -17.85 -5.36 -9.63
N GLU A 13 -18.39 -6.54 -9.29
CA GLU A 13 -19.84 -6.71 -9.07
C GLU A 13 -20.37 -5.76 -7.97
N TYR A 14 -19.64 -5.62 -6.86
CA TYR A 14 -20.01 -4.70 -5.78
C TYR A 14 -19.83 -3.22 -6.15
N LEU A 15 -18.82 -2.88 -6.95
CA LEU A 15 -18.72 -1.52 -7.47
C LEU A 15 -19.92 -1.17 -8.34
N ASP A 16 -20.33 -2.07 -9.24
CA ASP A 16 -21.43 -1.84 -10.16
C ASP A 16 -22.80 -1.81 -9.46
N GLN A 17 -23.01 -2.67 -8.45
CA GLN A 17 -24.30 -2.80 -7.76
C GLN A 17 -24.47 -1.82 -6.59
N ASP A 18 -23.43 -1.59 -5.81
CA ASP A 18 -23.49 -0.83 -4.56
C ASP A 18 -22.78 0.53 -4.63
N GLY A 19 -22.07 0.82 -5.73
CA GLY A 19 -21.28 2.05 -5.90
C GLY A 19 -20.01 2.11 -5.05
N GLY A 20 -19.69 1.04 -4.31
CA GLY A 20 -18.55 1.00 -3.41
C GLY A 20 -18.54 -0.22 -2.51
N LEU A 21 -17.36 -0.52 -1.97
CA LEU A 21 -17.16 -1.61 -1.02
C LEU A 21 -16.08 -1.25 0.00
N ARG A 22 -16.15 -1.93 1.13
CA ARG A 22 -15.10 -1.87 2.16
C ARG A 22 -14.26 -3.13 2.08
N GLY A 23 -12.97 -2.97 1.78
CA GLY A 23 -12.00 -4.04 1.95
C GLY A 23 -11.73 -4.27 3.44
N GLN A 24 -11.73 -5.53 3.87
CA GLN A 24 -11.29 -5.92 5.21
C GLN A 24 -10.31 -7.07 5.08
N VAL A 25 -9.13 -6.92 5.67
CA VAL A 25 -8.13 -7.99 5.72
C VAL A 25 -8.09 -8.53 7.15
N GLN A 26 -8.31 -9.83 7.30
CA GLN A 26 -8.10 -10.54 8.56
C GLN A 26 -6.73 -11.23 8.53
N PRO A 27 -5.74 -10.80 9.35
CA PRO A 27 -4.42 -11.41 9.34
C PRO A 27 -4.48 -12.85 9.85
N ARG A 28 -3.82 -13.75 9.13
CA ARG A 28 -3.70 -15.16 9.54
C ARG A 28 -2.71 -15.30 10.71
N LEU A 29 -3.06 -16.12 11.70
CA LEU A 29 -2.18 -16.44 12.83
C LEU A 29 -1.36 -17.73 12.59
N PRO A 30 -0.13 -17.84 13.16
CA PRO A 30 0.58 -16.79 13.90
C PRO A 30 1.12 -15.69 12.97
N ARG A 31 1.18 -14.46 13.47
CA ARG A 31 1.75 -13.32 12.71
C ARG A 31 3.20 -13.08 13.12
N TYR A 32 3.97 -12.47 12.22
CA TYR A 32 5.30 -11.99 12.54
C TYR A 32 5.19 -10.77 13.48
N GLU A 33 5.81 -10.86 14.66
CA GLU A 33 5.79 -9.78 15.66
C GLU A 33 7.09 -8.94 15.66
N GLY A 34 8.04 -9.27 14.77
CA GLY A 34 9.30 -8.54 14.66
C GLY A 34 9.15 -7.24 13.84
N PRO A 35 10.20 -6.40 13.81
CA PRO A 35 10.18 -5.17 13.04
C PRO A 35 10.11 -5.46 11.53
N VAL A 36 9.21 -4.75 10.84
CA VAL A 36 9.07 -4.83 9.38
C VAL A 36 9.50 -3.51 8.76
N TRP A 37 10.39 -3.59 7.77
CA TRP A 37 10.85 -2.45 6.98
C TRP A 37 10.48 -2.71 5.52
N VAL A 38 9.92 -1.71 4.86
CA VAL A 38 9.45 -1.81 3.47
C VAL A 38 10.12 -0.73 2.65
N LEU A 39 10.71 -1.13 1.52
CA LEU A 39 11.31 -0.20 0.58
C LEU A 39 10.26 0.22 -0.45
N ILE A 40 10.13 1.51 -0.68
CA ILE A 40 9.15 2.08 -1.61
C ILE A 40 9.79 3.12 -2.53
N ASP A 41 9.21 3.30 -3.70
CA ASP A 41 9.60 4.34 -4.65
C ASP A 41 8.46 4.76 -5.57
N GLY A 42 8.77 5.63 -6.54
CA GLY A 42 7.80 6.10 -7.55
C GLY A 42 7.24 5.03 -8.49
N ASN A 43 7.77 3.79 -8.48
CA ASN A 43 7.19 2.65 -9.21
C ASN A 43 6.25 1.82 -8.33
N THR A 44 6.21 2.08 -7.03
CA THR A 44 5.24 1.49 -6.11
C THR A 44 3.88 2.12 -6.42
N GLY A 45 2.99 1.36 -7.07
CA GLY A 45 1.68 1.85 -7.51
C GLY A 45 0.57 0.83 -7.34
N SER A 46 -0.67 1.26 -7.53
CA SER A 46 -1.86 0.39 -7.53
C SER A 46 -2.00 -0.40 -6.21
N ALA A 47 -2.29 -1.70 -6.27
CA ALA A 47 -2.51 -2.55 -5.10
C ALA A 47 -1.37 -2.50 -4.05
N SER A 48 -0.15 -2.14 -4.46
CA SER A 48 0.97 -1.95 -3.53
C SER A 48 0.76 -0.75 -2.60
N GLU A 49 0.04 0.29 -3.02
CA GLU A 49 -0.11 1.52 -2.23
C GLU A 49 -1.00 1.33 -0.99
N PRO A 50 -2.19 0.72 -1.07
CA PRO A 50 -2.95 0.34 0.12
C PRO A 50 -2.18 -0.64 1.00
N LEU A 51 -1.42 -1.56 0.40
CA LEU A 51 -0.64 -2.52 1.16
C LEU A 51 0.40 -1.81 2.04
N VAL A 52 1.26 -0.97 1.45
CA VAL A 52 2.30 -0.27 2.23
C VAL A 52 1.69 0.76 3.18
N TRP A 53 0.56 1.38 2.81
CA TRP A 53 -0.20 2.24 3.69
C TRP A 53 -0.70 1.48 4.94
N HIS A 54 -1.33 0.32 4.76
CA HIS A 54 -1.79 -0.52 5.86
C HIS A 54 -0.63 -1.04 6.71
N LEU A 55 0.47 -1.47 6.09
CA LEU A 55 1.67 -1.93 6.82
C LEU A 55 2.27 -0.81 7.67
N GLN A 56 2.35 0.42 7.15
CA GLN A 56 2.81 1.58 7.91
C GLN A 56 1.92 1.84 9.13
N HIS A 57 0.59 1.76 8.97
CA HIS A 57 -0.36 1.93 10.08
C HIS A 57 -0.33 0.75 11.07
N ALA A 58 0.13 -0.42 10.65
CA ALA A 58 0.38 -1.57 11.52
C ALA A 58 1.76 -1.52 12.21
N GLY A 59 2.57 -0.48 11.97
CA GLY A 59 3.86 -0.24 12.64
C GLY A 59 5.09 -0.62 11.82
N ALA A 60 4.94 -0.98 10.54
CA ALA A 60 6.08 -1.11 9.63
C ALA A 60 6.71 0.26 9.33
N ARG A 61 7.99 0.29 8.97
CA ARG A 61 8.73 1.50 8.57
C ARG A 61 8.94 1.53 7.07
N LEU A 62 8.52 2.60 6.41
CA LEU A 62 8.70 2.81 4.98
C LEU A 62 9.98 3.61 4.71
N VAL A 63 10.81 3.16 3.77
CA VAL A 63 12.08 3.82 3.40
C VAL A 63 12.14 3.98 1.88
N GLY A 64 12.56 5.17 1.42
CA GLY A 64 12.75 5.45 -0.01
C GLY A 64 12.06 6.73 -0.47
N GLU A 65 11.31 6.66 -1.56
CA GLU A 65 10.64 7.79 -2.20
C GLU A 65 9.11 7.68 -2.06
N PRO A 66 8.33 8.76 -2.23
CA PRO A 66 6.88 8.67 -2.30
C PRO A 66 6.41 7.68 -3.37
N THR A 67 5.33 6.96 -3.09
CA THR A 67 4.70 6.06 -4.07
C THR A 67 4.03 6.84 -5.21
N ALA A 68 3.65 6.13 -6.28
CA ALA A 68 3.17 6.73 -7.52
C ALA A 68 1.86 7.54 -7.39
N GLY A 69 0.97 7.15 -6.47
CA GLY A 69 -0.41 7.66 -6.44
C GLY A 69 -1.22 7.21 -7.66
N ALA A 70 -1.07 5.96 -8.09
CA ALA A 70 -1.67 5.37 -9.29
C ALA A 70 -2.67 4.28 -8.92
N MET A 71 -3.80 4.69 -8.36
CA MET A 71 -4.73 3.86 -7.60
C MET A 71 -6.07 3.60 -8.29
N LEU A 72 -6.41 4.36 -9.33
CA LEU A 72 -7.68 4.17 -10.05
C LEU A 72 -7.79 2.77 -10.67
N SER A 73 -8.90 2.09 -10.38
CA SER A 73 -9.27 0.83 -11.02
C SER A 73 -10.09 1.13 -12.25
N SER A 74 -9.69 0.54 -13.39
CA SER A 74 -10.32 0.82 -14.68
C SER A 74 -11.01 -0.41 -15.27
N SER A 75 -12.11 -0.16 -15.96
CA SER A 75 -12.81 -1.17 -16.76
C SER A 75 -12.65 -0.88 -18.25
N ARG A 76 -12.76 -1.93 -19.07
CA ARG A 76 -12.71 -1.84 -20.53
C ARG A 76 -14.11 -1.97 -21.09
N PHE A 77 -14.48 -1.06 -21.98
CA PHE A 77 -15.77 -1.01 -22.64
C PHE A 77 -15.57 -1.15 -24.15
N GLU A 78 -16.23 -2.11 -24.78
CA GLU A 78 -16.24 -2.21 -26.24
C GLU A 78 -17.16 -1.12 -26.80
N VAL A 79 -16.65 -0.31 -27.72
CA VAL A 79 -17.42 0.77 -28.37
C VAL A 79 -17.72 0.49 -29.85
N GLY A 80 -17.47 -0.75 -30.28
CA GLY A 80 -17.71 -1.24 -31.64
C GLY A 80 -16.51 -1.05 -32.58
N ASN A 81 -16.56 -1.72 -33.75
CA ASN A 81 -15.54 -1.64 -34.80
C ASN A 81 -14.11 -1.98 -34.33
N GLY A 82 -13.95 -2.84 -33.33
CA GLY A 82 -12.65 -3.21 -32.76
C GLY A 82 -12.03 -2.18 -31.82
N TRP A 83 -12.76 -1.10 -31.50
CA TRP A 83 -12.29 -0.07 -30.56
C TRP A 83 -12.72 -0.36 -29.12
N TRP A 84 -11.85 0.06 -28.20
CA TRP A 84 -12.06 -0.08 -26.76
C TRP A 84 -11.87 1.27 -26.08
N LEU A 85 -12.72 1.52 -25.10
CA LEU A 85 -12.60 2.63 -24.16
C LEU A 85 -12.18 2.08 -22.80
N ILE A 86 -11.11 2.63 -22.22
CA ILE A 86 -10.66 2.29 -20.87
C ILE A 86 -11.00 3.48 -19.99
N LEU A 87 -11.87 3.28 -18.99
CA LEU A 87 -12.26 4.33 -18.06
C LEU A 87 -11.95 3.91 -16.62
N PRO A 88 -11.46 4.84 -15.78
CA PRO A 88 -11.46 4.63 -14.35
C PRO A 88 -12.90 4.56 -13.85
N VAL A 89 -13.23 3.47 -13.16
CA VAL A 89 -14.58 3.21 -12.62
C VAL A 89 -14.60 3.14 -11.09
N ALA A 90 -13.43 3.06 -10.46
CA ALA A 90 -13.31 3.05 -9.02
C ALA A 90 -12.04 3.76 -8.54
N ASP A 91 -12.18 4.34 -7.36
CA ASP A 91 -11.12 5.02 -6.61
C ASP A 91 -10.96 4.35 -5.25
N TYR A 92 -9.85 4.62 -4.56
CA TYR A 92 -9.56 4.09 -3.23
C TYR A 92 -9.39 5.21 -2.22
N TYR A 93 -10.09 5.05 -1.10
CA TYR A 93 -9.95 5.89 0.08
C TYR A 93 -9.51 5.01 1.26
N THR A 94 -8.55 5.49 2.03
CA THR A 94 -8.11 4.83 3.27
C THR A 94 -9.24 4.82 4.30
N ALA A 95 -9.07 4.08 5.40
CA ALA A 95 -10.06 4.01 6.47
C ALA A 95 -10.36 5.37 7.12
N GLU A 96 -9.44 6.32 7.04
CA GLU A 96 -9.54 7.70 7.53
C GLU A 96 -10.06 8.67 6.44
N GLY A 97 -10.48 8.15 5.29
CA GLY A 97 -11.01 8.95 4.19
C GLY A 97 -9.95 9.69 3.38
N LYS A 98 -8.68 9.27 3.41
CA LYS A 98 -7.64 9.87 2.57
C LYS A 98 -7.62 9.20 1.19
N ARG A 99 -7.62 10.03 0.14
CA ARG A 99 -7.45 9.57 -1.23
C ARG A 99 -5.96 9.35 -1.53
N LEU A 100 -5.60 8.18 -2.08
CA LEU A 100 -4.22 7.89 -2.47
C LEU A 100 -3.89 8.30 -3.90
N GLU A 101 -4.88 8.26 -4.80
CA GLU A 101 -4.73 8.70 -6.19
C GLU A 101 -4.17 10.13 -6.28
N GLY A 102 -3.09 10.30 -7.02
CA GLY A 102 -2.36 11.57 -7.20
C GLY A 102 -1.52 12.02 -6.01
N HIS A 103 -1.54 11.30 -4.89
CA HIS A 103 -0.83 11.69 -3.66
C HIS A 103 0.21 10.66 -3.22
N GLY A 104 -0.09 9.37 -3.41
CA GLY A 104 0.71 8.26 -2.93
C GLY A 104 0.81 8.17 -1.41
N VAL A 105 1.73 7.33 -0.97
CA VAL A 105 2.12 7.08 0.42
C VAL A 105 3.52 7.64 0.62
N ARG A 106 3.73 8.37 1.72
CA ARG A 106 5.04 8.96 2.03
C ARG A 106 5.88 7.99 2.84
N PRO A 107 7.20 7.90 2.56
CA PRO A 107 8.11 7.14 3.40
C PRO A 107 8.25 7.77 4.79
N ASP A 108 8.52 6.95 5.80
CA ASP A 108 8.93 7.42 7.14
C ASP A 108 10.36 7.98 7.09
N HIS A 109 11.22 7.37 6.28
CA HIS A 109 12.60 7.78 6.05
C HIS A 109 12.84 7.98 4.56
N SER A 110 13.07 9.23 4.15
CA SER A 110 13.31 9.54 2.74
C SER A 110 14.75 9.18 2.33
N SER A 111 14.88 8.53 1.18
CA SER A 111 16.14 8.28 0.48
C SER A 111 15.87 8.19 -1.02
N LYS A 112 16.92 8.17 -1.84
CA LYS A 112 16.75 7.75 -3.25
C LYS A 112 16.40 6.27 -3.31
N SER A 113 15.65 5.85 -4.33
CA SER A 113 15.25 4.43 -4.50
C SER A 113 16.45 3.47 -4.44
N GLY A 114 17.55 3.79 -5.15
CA GLY A 114 18.77 2.98 -5.14
C GLY A 114 19.54 2.93 -3.82
N GLU A 115 19.21 3.80 -2.85
CA GLU A 115 19.88 3.91 -1.54
C GLU A 115 18.97 3.42 -0.39
N ALA A 116 17.73 3.02 -0.69
CA ALA A 116 16.73 2.70 0.32
C ALA A 116 17.11 1.51 1.21
N LEU A 117 17.72 0.47 0.61
CA LEU A 117 18.17 -0.70 1.36
C LEU A 117 19.29 -0.34 2.35
N ASP A 118 20.31 0.38 1.89
CA ASP A 118 21.44 0.78 2.73
C ASP A 118 20.98 1.69 3.87
N THR A 119 20.06 2.61 3.56
CA THR A 119 19.42 3.49 4.55
C THR A 119 18.66 2.68 5.60
N ALA A 120 17.82 1.73 5.18
CA ALA A 120 17.07 0.87 6.11
C ALA A 120 18.01 0.05 7.00
N LEU A 121 19.05 -0.56 6.42
CA LEU A 121 20.04 -1.35 7.17
C LEU A 121 20.84 -0.48 8.17
N ALA A 122 21.17 0.76 7.81
CA ALA A 122 21.82 1.69 8.73
C ALA A 122 20.93 2.02 9.95
N LEU A 123 19.65 2.30 9.71
CA LEU A 123 18.66 2.59 10.76
C LEU A 123 18.39 1.38 11.67
N ILE A 124 18.33 0.18 11.10
CA ILE A 124 18.18 -1.05 11.88
C ILE A 124 19.38 -1.23 12.81
N ARG A 125 20.60 -1.07 12.28
CA ARG A 125 21.83 -1.20 13.08
C ARG A 125 21.90 -0.18 14.22
N SER A 126 21.52 1.07 13.99
CA SER A 126 21.51 2.09 15.05
C SER A 126 20.51 1.75 16.16
N THR A 127 19.30 1.31 15.79
CA THR A 127 18.25 0.92 16.74
C THR A 127 18.70 -0.27 17.62
N LEU A 128 19.39 -1.25 17.04
CA LEU A 128 19.93 -2.39 17.78
C LEU A 128 21.07 -1.98 18.73
N ALA A 129 21.93 -1.04 18.33
CA ALA A 129 23.01 -0.55 19.18
C ALA A 129 22.48 0.22 20.41
N GLU A 130 21.47 1.08 20.23
CA GLU A 130 20.83 1.81 21.33
C GLU A 130 20.17 0.88 22.35
N THR A 131 19.53 -0.20 21.87
CA THR A 131 18.88 -1.19 22.71
C THR A 131 19.87 -1.96 23.60
N GLN A 132 21.09 -2.21 23.09
CA GLN A 132 22.16 -2.89 23.84
C GLN A 132 22.83 -1.99 24.90
N VAL A 133 22.93 -0.68 24.65
CA VAL A 133 23.49 0.27 25.62
C VAL A 133 22.53 0.50 26.80
N GLY A 134 21.21 0.45 26.56
CA GLY A 134 20.18 0.63 27.60
C GLY A 134 19.93 -0.57 28.52
N THR A 135 20.50 -1.75 28.22
CA THR A 135 20.33 -2.98 29.05
C THR A 135 21.46 -3.20 30.06
N SER A 136 22.42 -2.27 30.16
CA SER A 136 23.58 -2.35 31.06
C SER A 136 23.45 -1.49 32.33
N GLN A 137 22.23 -1.16 32.78
CA GLN A 137 21.97 -0.53 34.07
C GLN A 137 21.06 -1.37 34.95
#